data_AF-A0A7T3KWG9-F1
#
_entry.id   AF-A0A7T3KWG9-F1
#
_cell.length_a   1.000
_cell.length_b   1.000
_cell.length_c   1.000
_cell.angle_alpha   90.00
_cell.angle_beta   90.00
_cell.angle_gamma   90.00
#
_symmetry.space_group_name_H-M   'P 1'
#
loop_
_entity.id
_entity.type
_entity.pdbx_description
1 polymer ?
#
loop_
_entity_poly.entity_id
_entity_poly.type
_entity_poly.pdbx_seq_one_letter_code
_entity_poly.pdbx_strand_id
1 'polypeptide(L)'
;MNATEVYQRVERLMGVDAPAPTVRVSDDGPIDFSSRELTPTTEALGYRSGDGAVSQCGQFYPAFASTDTVTVAPGDLSADAVELVLAHEFVHIVQDAVAGFDRVGEVERYAVDHALSEGSAVYVADRYADRYDKRWNGTTPLGIRECIYDRIDDGTRGLAGRYYFGGLHFEQRLDTPANLSAVYRAPPRTTEQVIHGLAPGTEPVANLSVSVRQRGRWIGDARERAGELRLRSWLYTGLQADRVETAATGWGADELLTFQRGDETSVAWVLRADSESDADELAAAAADLGTTLESRDATSVETARVGDETVVVFAGTESFAAGGEATGSDGDVTVTVP
;
A
#
# COMPACT_ATOMS: atom_id res chain seq x y z
N MET A 1 1.33 25.89 -20.28
CA MET A 1 0.06 25.13 -20.23
C MET A 1 -0.96 25.96 -19.46
N ASN A 2 -2.24 25.87 -19.79
CA ASN A 2 -3.32 26.63 -19.15
C ASN A 2 -4.01 25.74 -18.11
N ALA A 3 -3.74 25.97 -16.81
CA ALA A 3 -4.25 25.13 -15.73
C ALA A 3 -5.79 25.08 -15.67
N THR A 4 -6.46 26.19 -16.01
CA THR A 4 -7.93 26.24 -16.10
C THR A 4 -8.45 25.29 -17.18
N GLU A 5 -7.74 25.19 -18.31
CA GLU A 5 -8.12 24.27 -19.38
C GLU A 5 -7.97 22.81 -18.95
N VAL A 6 -6.88 22.47 -18.26
CA VAL A 6 -6.64 21.12 -17.73
C VAL A 6 -7.72 20.74 -16.71
N TYR A 7 -8.06 21.63 -15.78
CA TYR A 7 -9.14 21.44 -14.82
C TYR A 7 -10.48 21.13 -15.50
N GLN A 8 -10.89 21.98 -16.45
CA GLN A 8 -12.14 21.77 -17.18
C GLN A 8 -12.17 20.47 -17.98
N ARG A 9 -11.01 19.97 -18.44
CA ARG A 9 -10.89 18.67 -19.10
C ARG A 9 -11.07 17.52 -18.10
N VAL A 10 -10.51 17.64 -16.90
CA VAL A 10 -10.70 16.66 -15.80
C VAL A 10 -12.16 16.61 -15.35
N GLU A 11 -12.80 17.76 -15.09
CA GLU A 11 -14.24 17.81 -14.76
C GLU A 11 -15.10 17.11 -15.81
N ARG A 12 -14.85 17.40 -17.10
CA ARG A 12 -15.58 16.75 -18.21
C ARG A 12 -15.30 15.25 -18.31
N LEU A 13 -14.09 14.79 -17.99
CA LEU A 13 -13.77 13.36 -17.96
C LEU A 13 -14.52 12.65 -16.83
N MET A 14 -14.59 13.27 -15.65
CA MET A 14 -15.27 12.74 -14.47
C MET A 14 -16.79 12.95 -14.49
N GLY A 15 -17.30 13.81 -15.39
CA GLY A 15 -18.73 14.10 -15.50
C GLY A 15 -19.33 14.76 -14.25
N VAL A 16 -18.50 15.48 -13.49
CA VAL A 16 -18.88 16.15 -12.24
C VAL A 16 -18.40 17.59 -12.29
N ASP A 17 -19.29 18.52 -11.95
CA ASP A 17 -18.99 19.93 -11.83
C ASP A 17 -18.50 20.24 -10.41
N ALA A 18 -17.36 20.91 -10.29
CA ALA A 18 -16.80 21.36 -9.02
C ALA A 18 -16.22 22.79 -9.14
N PRO A 19 -15.99 23.50 -8.04
CA PRO A 19 -15.30 24.79 -8.10
C PRO A 19 -13.83 24.63 -8.50
N ALA A 20 -13.38 25.40 -9.50
CA ALA A 20 -11.98 25.42 -9.90
C ALA A 20 -11.07 25.86 -8.74
N PRO A 21 -9.97 25.12 -8.46
CA PRO A 21 -9.05 25.47 -7.40
C PRO A 21 -8.14 26.64 -7.82
N THR A 22 -7.51 27.26 -6.83
CA THR A 22 -6.35 28.13 -7.04
C THR A 22 -5.12 27.26 -7.31
N VAL A 23 -4.39 27.52 -8.40
CA VAL A 23 -3.12 26.83 -8.66
C VAL A 23 -1.96 27.68 -8.18
N ARG A 24 -1.09 27.09 -7.36
CA ARG A 24 0.15 27.67 -6.86
C ARG A 24 1.34 26.89 -7.41
N VAL A 25 2.38 27.63 -7.75
CA VAL A 25 3.67 27.06 -8.14
C VAL A 25 4.61 27.22 -6.95
N SER A 26 5.28 26.15 -6.55
CA SER A 26 6.38 26.19 -5.59
C SER A 26 7.71 25.89 -6.27
N ASP A 27 8.80 26.29 -5.61
CA ASP A 27 10.19 26.06 -6.06
C ASP A 27 10.83 24.88 -5.32
N ASP A 28 10.01 23.92 -4.85
CA ASP A 28 10.49 22.76 -4.10
C ASP A 28 11.34 21.84 -5.00
N GLY A 29 12.36 21.23 -4.40
CA GLY A 29 13.25 20.29 -5.07
C GLY A 29 12.58 18.95 -5.42
N PRO A 30 13.27 18.07 -6.16
CA PRO A 30 12.75 16.73 -6.45
C PRO A 30 12.56 15.92 -5.16
N ILE A 31 11.60 14.99 -5.19
CA ILE A 31 11.31 14.08 -4.08
C ILE A 31 12.51 13.15 -3.87
N ASP A 32 12.99 13.11 -2.63
CA ASP A 32 13.97 12.14 -2.15
C ASP A 32 13.24 10.98 -1.47
N PHE A 33 13.16 9.83 -2.14
CA PHE A 33 12.43 8.66 -1.63
C PHE A 33 13.20 7.93 -0.51
N SER A 34 14.50 8.18 -0.36
CA SER A 34 15.37 7.59 0.65
C SER A 34 15.26 8.27 2.01
N SER A 35 14.77 9.52 2.02
CA SER A 35 14.59 10.34 3.22
C SER A 35 13.52 9.81 4.18
N ARG A 36 12.78 8.76 3.79
CA ARG A 36 11.71 8.19 4.61
C ARG A 36 12.28 7.43 5.80
N GLU A 37 11.99 7.97 6.99
CA GLU A 37 12.26 7.31 8.27
C GLU A 37 11.38 6.07 8.41
N LEU A 38 11.99 4.95 8.79
CA LEU A 38 11.27 3.73 9.12
C LEU A 38 10.66 3.85 10.51
N THR A 39 9.46 3.31 10.66
CA THR A 39 8.87 3.12 11.98
C THR A 39 9.57 1.97 12.73
N PRO A 40 9.57 1.95 14.07
CA PRO A 40 10.13 0.83 14.83
C PRO A 40 9.53 -0.54 14.44
N THR A 41 8.24 -0.58 14.09
CA THR A 41 7.56 -1.79 13.60
C THR A 41 8.16 -2.28 12.26
N THR A 42 8.41 -1.36 11.31
CA THR A 42 9.05 -1.73 10.03
C THR A 42 10.50 -2.16 10.19
N GLU A 43 11.24 -1.52 11.09
CA GLU A 43 12.62 -1.92 11.40
C GLU A 43 12.67 -3.32 11.99
N ALA A 44 11.76 -3.65 12.93
CA ALA A 44 11.63 -4.98 13.50
C ALA A 44 11.31 -6.07 12.45
N LEU A 45 10.61 -5.71 11.37
CA LEU A 45 10.34 -6.59 10.22
C LEU A 45 11.53 -6.68 9.23
N GLY A 46 12.62 -5.96 9.46
CA GLY A 46 13.84 -6.01 8.66
C GLY A 46 13.84 -5.10 7.42
N TYR A 47 12.91 -4.15 7.32
CA TYR A 47 12.87 -3.19 6.21
C TYR A 47 14.15 -2.36 6.14
N ARG A 48 14.48 -1.88 4.94
CA ARG A 48 15.54 -0.89 4.71
C ARG A 48 14.94 0.43 4.21
N SER A 49 15.71 1.50 4.42
CA SER A 49 15.51 2.78 3.76
C SER A 49 16.43 2.86 2.56
N GLY A 50 15.92 3.39 1.46
CA GLY A 50 16.66 3.64 0.25
C GLY A 50 15.75 4.15 -0.86
N ASP A 51 16.34 4.54 -1.98
CA ASP A 51 15.60 4.90 -3.20
C ASP A 51 15.36 3.71 -4.12
N GLY A 52 16.01 2.57 -3.86
CA GLY A 52 16.09 1.46 -4.80
C GLY A 52 16.64 1.93 -6.15
N ALA A 53 15.95 1.58 -7.22
CA ALA A 53 16.22 2.01 -8.60
C ALA A 53 15.16 2.98 -9.15
N VAL A 54 14.43 3.70 -8.29
CA VAL A 54 13.32 4.57 -8.68
C VAL A 54 13.72 5.72 -9.61
N SER A 55 14.99 6.16 -9.55
CA SER A 55 15.54 7.18 -10.46
C SER A 55 15.49 6.77 -11.94
N GLN A 56 15.41 5.46 -12.23
CA GLN A 56 15.22 4.94 -13.58
C GLN A 56 13.80 5.17 -14.11
N CYS A 57 12.83 5.48 -13.23
CA CYS A 57 11.47 5.87 -13.60
C CYS A 57 11.33 7.36 -13.95
N GLY A 58 12.37 8.16 -13.69
CA GLY A 58 12.39 9.59 -13.94
C GLY A 58 12.56 10.41 -12.66
N GLN A 59 12.42 11.73 -12.79
CA GLN A 59 12.38 12.66 -11.66
C GLN A 59 10.94 12.94 -11.25
N PHE A 60 10.74 13.15 -9.96
CA PHE A 60 9.45 13.39 -9.34
C PHE A 60 9.54 14.64 -8.48
N TYR A 61 8.53 15.49 -8.54
CA TYR A 61 8.48 16.73 -7.77
C TYR A 61 7.19 16.76 -6.96
N PRO A 62 7.19 17.43 -5.79
CA PRO A 62 6.00 17.53 -4.96
C PRO A 62 4.84 18.19 -5.69
N ALA A 63 3.66 17.59 -5.55
CA ALA A 63 2.38 18.20 -5.85
C ALA A 63 1.38 17.76 -4.78
N PHE A 64 0.45 18.65 -4.44
CA PHE A 64 -0.59 18.34 -3.48
C PHE A 64 -1.82 19.21 -3.69
N ALA A 65 -2.98 18.59 -3.55
CA ALA A 65 -4.26 19.26 -3.47
C ALA A 65 -4.71 19.43 -2.01
N SER A 66 -5.26 20.60 -1.73
CA SER A 66 -6.13 20.87 -0.58
C SER A 66 -7.50 21.29 -1.10
N THR A 67 -8.47 21.51 -0.21
CA THR A 67 -9.89 21.76 -0.56
C THR A 67 -10.12 22.74 -1.72
N ASP A 68 -9.35 23.83 -1.81
CA ASP A 68 -9.52 24.87 -2.83
C ASP A 68 -8.22 25.25 -3.55
N THR A 69 -7.13 24.51 -3.33
CA THR A 69 -5.80 24.88 -3.80
C THR A 69 -5.04 23.67 -4.29
N VAL A 70 -4.40 23.77 -5.45
CA VAL A 70 -3.41 22.79 -5.94
C VAL A 70 -2.06 23.47 -5.95
N THR A 71 -1.08 22.89 -5.27
CA THR A 71 0.32 23.33 -5.34
C THR A 71 1.10 22.33 -6.16
N VAL A 72 1.92 22.82 -7.10
CA VAL A 72 2.79 21.99 -7.93
C VAL A 72 4.20 22.58 -7.98
N ALA A 73 5.21 21.76 -7.75
CA ALA A 73 6.58 22.06 -8.08
C ALA A 73 6.88 21.49 -9.47
N PRO A 74 7.00 22.32 -10.52
CA PRO A 74 7.23 21.81 -11.88
C PRO A 74 8.67 21.32 -12.07
N GLY A 75 9.64 21.92 -11.36
CA GLY A 75 11.06 21.57 -11.50
C GLY A 75 11.52 21.53 -12.96
N ASP A 76 12.23 20.45 -13.30
CA ASP A 76 12.71 20.17 -14.65
C ASP A 76 11.76 19.24 -15.45
N LEU A 77 10.51 19.06 -15.00
CA LEU A 77 9.53 18.24 -15.71
C LEU A 77 9.16 18.84 -17.06
N SER A 78 8.86 17.97 -18.03
CA SER A 78 8.31 18.40 -19.31
C SER A 78 6.92 19.04 -19.13
N ALA A 79 6.51 19.88 -20.07
CA ALA A 79 5.17 20.48 -20.03
C ALA A 79 4.05 19.43 -19.98
N ASP A 80 4.23 18.29 -20.64
CA ASP A 80 3.29 17.17 -20.61
C ASP A 80 3.27 16.48 -19.25
N ALA A 81 4.42 16.29 -18.60
CA ALA A 81 4.48 15.73 -17.25
C ALA A 81 3.82 16.66 -16.22
N VAL A 82 4.08 17.97 -16.27
CA VAL A 82 3.40 18.94 -15.39
C VAL A 82 1.88 18.95 -15.64
N GLU A 83 1.45 18.84 -16.89
CA GLU A 83 0.01 18.73 -17.23
C GLU A 83 -0.62 17.47 -16.64
N LEU A 84 0.07 16.33 -16.68
CA LEU A 84 -0.39 15.08 -16.08
C LEU A 84 -0.39 15.11 -14.54
N VAL A 85 0.59 15.76 -13.93
CA VAL A 85 0.61 16.01 -12.47
C VAL A 85 -0.60 16.87 -12.07
N LEU A 86 -0.88 17.96 -12.79
CA LEU A 86 -2.09 18.74 -12.53
C LEU A 86 -3.37 17.95 -12.75
N ALA A 87 -3.43 17.09 -13.79
CA ALA A 87 -4.59 16.24 -14.01
C ALA A 87 -4.84 15.29 -12.82
N HIS A 88 -3.78 14.71 -12.24
CA HIS A 88 -3.85 13.93 -11.00
C HIS A 88 -4.38 14.79 -9.84
N GLU A 89 -3.75 15.93 -9.56
CA GLU A 89 -4.13 16.77 -8.41
C GLU A 89 -5.54 17.35 -8.53
N PHE A 90 -6.03 17.64 -9.73
CA PHE A 90 -7.40 18.12 -9.91
C PHE A 90 -8.46 17.05 -9.65
N VAL A 91 -8.11 15.76 -9.76
CA VAL A 91 -9.04 14.69 -9.36
C VAL A 91 -9.32 14.80 -7.87
N HIS A 92 -8.33 15.14 -7.04
CA HIS A 92 -8.56 15.34 -5.61
C HIS A 92 -9.53 16.48 -5.29
N ILE A 93 -9.65 17.48 -6.17
CA ILE A 93 -10.65 18.55 -6.03
C ILE A 93 -12.05 18.07 -6.45
N VAL A 94 -12.13 17.30 -7.54
CA VAL A 94 -13.41 16.89 -8.13
C VAL A 94 -14.00 15.66 -7.42
N GLN A 95 -13.16 14.77 -6.87
CA GLN A 95 -13.59 13.50 -6.27
C GLN A 95 -14.52 13.69 -5.07
N ASP A 96 -14.34 14.77 -4.30
CA ASP A 96 -15.20 15.12 -3.16
C ASP A 96 -16.67 15.35 -3.59
N ALA A 97 -16.90 15.74 -4.84
CA ALA A 97 -18.23 15.93 -5.40
C ALA A 97 -18.80 14.66 -6.06
N VAL A 98 -18.02 13.59 -6.20
CA VAL A 98 -18.48 12.32 -6.78
C VAL A 98 -19.33 11.58 -5.76
N ALA A 99 -20.55 11.20 -6.17
CA ALA A 99 -21.48 10.50 -5.28
C ALA A 99 -20.89 9.20 -4.70
N GLY A 100 -20.82 9.11 -3.38
CA GLY A 100 -20.32 7.96 -2.63
C GLY A 100 -18.87 8.10 -2.17
N PHE A 101 -18.14 9.15 -2.57
CA PHE A 101 -16.75 9.34 -2.16
C PHE A 101 -16.60 9.47 -0.63
N ASP A 102 -17.62 10.00 0.05
CA ASP A 102 -17.73 10.04 1.52
C ASP A 102 -17.49 8.66 2.16
N ARG A 103 -17.88 7.57 1.49
CA ARG A 103 -17.68 6.21 1.99
C ARG A 103 -16.23 5.74 1.94
N VAL A 104 -15.39 6.33 1.08
CA VAL A 104 -13.97 5.98 0.99
C VAL A 104 -13.27 6.27 2.31
N GLY A 105 -13.54 7.44 2.91
CA GLY A 105 -13.01 7.80 4.23
C GLY A 105 -13.55 6.96 5.39
N GLU A 106 -14.65 6.22 5.19
CA GLU A 106 -15.18 5.27 6.19
C GLU A 106 -14.46 3.91 6.15
N VAL A 107 -13.69 3.62 5.10
CA VAL A 107 -12.94 2.36 4.94
C VAL A 107 -11.53 2.49 5.53
N GLU A 108 -11.43 2.82 6.81
CA GLU A 108 -10.14 2.87 7.51
C GLU A 108 -9.75 1.46 8.04
N ARG A 109 -9.56 0.52 7.10
CA ARG A 109 -8.92 -0.78 7.36
C ARG A 109 -7.96 -1.10 6.22
N TYR A 110 -6.80 -1.66 6.55
CA TYR A 110 -5.82 -2.15 5.57
C TYR A 110 -5.31 -1.09 4.56
N ALA A 111 -5.44 0.22 4.85
CA ALA A 111 -5.05 1.34 3.98
C ALA A 111 -5.79 1.42 2.62
N VAL A 112 -7.03 0.92 2.57
CA VAL A 112 -7.85 0.91 1.35
C VAL A 112 -8.30 2.30 0.94
N ASP A 113 -8.65 3.17 1.89
CA ASP A 113 -9.03 4.56 1.66
C ASP A 113 -8.01 5.31 0.79
N HIS A 114 -6.73 5.18 1.13
CA HIS A 114 -5.63 5.83 0.42
C HIS A 114 -5.43 5.21 -0.97
N ALA A 115 -5.56 3.90 -1.11
CA ALA A 115 -5.52 3.24 -2.42
C ALA A 115 -6.68 3.68 -3.32
N LEU A 116 -7.86 3.95 -2.76
CA LEU A 116 -9.01 4.43 -3.52
C LEU A 116 -8.91 5.92 -3.91
N SER A 117 -8.50 6.78 -2.97
CA SER A 117 -8.29 8.21 -3.26
C SER A 117 -7.20 8.39 -4.31
N GLU A 118 -5.98 7.92 -4.03
CA GLU A 118 -4.84 8.07 -4.94
C GLU A 118 -5.01 7.26 -6.23
N GLY A 119 -5.59 6.07 -6.13
CA GLY A 119 -5.83 5.21 -7.28
C GLY A 119 -6.79 5.84 -8.28
N SER A 120 -7.85 6.49 -7.81
CA SER A 120 -8.79 7.18 -8.71
C SER A 120 -8.14 8.35 -9.44
N ALA A 121 -7.25 9.10 -8.78
CA ALA A 121 -6.46 10.16 -9.37
C ALA A 121 -5.48 9.63 -10.43
N VAL A 122 -4.79 8.51 -10.15
CA VAL A 122 -3.93 7.82 -11.12
C VAL A 122 -4.73 7.37 -12.34
N TYR A 123 -5.87 6.70 -12.13
CA TYR A 123 -6.73 6.21 -13.22
C TYR A 123 -7.26 7.34 -14.11
N VAL A 124 -7.78 8.42 -13.52
CA VAL A 124 -8.29 9.56 -14.31
C VAL A 124 -7.15 10.26 -15.05
N ALA A 125 -5.99 10.45 -14.42
CA ALA A 125 -4.82 11.00 -15.08
C ALA A 125 -4.34 10.09 -16.24
N ASP A 126 -4.44 8.78 -16.10
CA ASP A 126 -4.13 7.81 -17.14
C ASP A 126 -5.07 7.93 -18.34
N ARG A 127 -6.39 7.98 -18.09
CA ARG A 127 -7.40 8.24 -19.13
C ARG A 127 -7.24 9.63 -19.77
N TYR A 128 -6.82 10.63 -19.00
CA TYR A 128 -6.45 11.95 -19.53
C TYR A 128 -5.27 11.84 -20.49
N ALA A 129 -4.23 11.11 -20.08
CA ALA A 129 -3.01 10.92 -20.86
C ALA A 129 -3.32 10.31 -22.24
N ASP A 130 -4.16 9.28 -22.26
CA ASP A 130 -4.57 8.64 -23.51
C ASP A 130 -5.45 9.53 -24.39
N ARG A 131 -6.39 10.26 -23.79
CA ARG A 131 -7.28 11.15 -24.55
C ARG A 131 -6.54 12.31 -25.22
N TYR A 132 -5.49 12.81 -24.58
CA TYR A 132 -4.76 14.01 -25.01
C TYR A 132 -3.35 13.73 -25.53
N ASP A 133 -3.02 12.45 -25.77
CA ASP A 133 -1.73 11.97 -26.26
C ASP A 133 -0.54 12.54 -25.45
N LYS A 134 -0.63 12.40 -24.12
CA LYS A 134 0.38 12.87 -23.18
C LYS A 134 1.16 11.71 -22.59
N ARG A 135 2.43 11.94 -22.29
CA ARG A 135 3.32 10.96 -21.68
C ARG A 135 4.20 11.62 -20.61
N TRP A 136 4.49 10.85 -19.56
CA TRP A 136 5.49 11.17 -18.54
C TRP A 136 6.63 10.17 -18.71
N ASN A 137 7.83 10.67 -19.04
CA ASN A 137 9.01 9.83 -19.25
C ASN A 137 8.77 8.66 -20.24
N GLY A 138 8.02 8.94 -21.30
CA GLY A 138 7.69 7.96 -22.35
C GLY A 138 6.58 6.96 -22.00
N THR A 139 5.94 7.07 -20.84
CA THR A 139 4.85 6.18 -20.43
C THR A 139 3.63 6.97 -19.90
N THR A 140 2.59 6.25 -19.47
CA THR A 140 1.36 6.82 -18.89
C THR A 140 1.49 7.00 -17.37
N PRO A 141 0.62 7.78 -16.71
CA PRO A 141 0.58 7.87 -15.26
C PRO A 141 0.52 6.52 -14.53
N LEU A 142 -0.29 5.57 -14.98
CA LEU A 142 -0.32 4.22 -14.38
C LEU A 142 1.00 3.48 -14.58
N GLY A 143 1.58 3.56 -15.79
CA GLY A 143 2.89 2.96 -16.08
C GLY A 143 4.05 3.57 -15.28
N ILE A 144 3.97 4.87 -14.93
CA ILE A 144 4.91 5.48 -13.98
C ILE A 144 4.75 4.86 -12.59
N ARG A 145 3.51 4.65 -12.10
CA ARG A 145 3.28 4.05 -10.77
C ARG A 145 3.72 2.59 -10.70
N GLU A 146 3.52 1.84 -11.78
CA GLU A 146 4.08 0.48 -11.94
C GLU A 146 5.61 0.50 -11.82
N CYS A 147 6.28 1.35 -12.59
CA CYS A 147 7.73 1.48 -12.54
C CYS A 147 8.23 1.81 -11.13
N ILE A 148 7.59 2.76 -10.44
CA ILE A 148 7.94 3.12 -9.07
C ILE A 148 7.74 1.92 -8.15
N TYR A 149 6.58 1.26 -8.19
CA TYR A 149 6.29 0.12 -7.33
C TYR A 149 7.35 -0.98 -7.50
N ASP A 150 7.72 -1.32 -8.73
CA ASP A 150 8.71 -2.36 -9.02
C ASP A 150 10.11 -2.01 -8.51
N ARG A 151 10.49 -0.74 -8.58
CA ARG A 151 11.89 -0.32 -8.43
C ARG A 151 12.20 0.42 -7.13
N ILE A 152 11.20 0.85 -6.39
CA ILE A 152 11.40 1.55 -5.12
C ILE A 152 11.88 0.60 -4.03
N ASP A 153 12.56 1.14 -3.03
CA ASP A 153 13.02 0.37 -1.87
C ASP A 153 11.86 -0.04 -0.93
N ASP A 154 12.18 -0.95 -0.02
CA ASP A 154 11.26 -1.61 0.91
C ASP A 154 10.37 -0.63 1.67
N GLY A 155 10.98 0.41 2.27
CA GLY A 155 10.30 1.36 3.16
C GLY A 155 9.17 2.17 2.51
N THR A 156 9.19 2.31 1.19
CA THR A 156 8.20 3.11 0.44
C THR A 156 7.35 2.26 -0.50
N ARG A 157 7.70 0.98 -0.72
CA ARG A 157 6.96 0.06 -1.60
C ARG A 157 5.50 -0.09 -1.23
N GLY A 158 5.18 -0.20 0.06
CA GLY A 158 3.79 -0.26 0.53
C GLY A 158 2.97 1.00 0.18
N LEU A 159 3.59 2.19 0.17
CA LEU A 159 2.95 3.42 -0.28
C LEU A 159 2.79 3.44 -1.80
N ALA A 160 3.85 3.10 -2.53
CA ALA A 160 3.82 3.03 -3.99
C ALA A 160 2.74 2.07 -4.51
N GLY A 161 2.55 0.93 -3.84
CA GLY A 161 1.53 -0.05 -4.20
C GLY A 161 0.11 0.47 -4.03
N ARG A 162 -0.16 1.39 -3.10
CA ARG A 162 -1.49 2.02 -2.96
C ARG A 162 -1.87 2.80 -4.23
N TYR A 163 -0.90 3.50 -4.82
CA TYR A 163 -1.09 4.21 -6.08
C TYR A 163 -1.26 3.25 -7.26
N TYR A 164 -0.36 2.28 -7.38
CA TYR A 164 -0.34 1.36 -8.52
C TYR A 164 -1.56 0.45 -8.54
N PHE A 165 -1.78 -0.34 -7.48
CA PHE A 165 -2.93 -1.24 -7.39
C PHE A 165 -4.25 -0.48 -7.29
N GLY A 166 -4.27 0.69 -6.66
CA GLY A 166 -5.43 1.57 -6.67
C GLY A 166 -5.83 1.97 -8.10
N GLY A 167 -4.88 2.48 -8.89
CA GLY A 167 -5.13 2.85 -10.28
C GLY A 167 -5.56 1.66 -11.13
N LEU A 168 -4.90 0.52 -10.96
CA LEU A 168 -5.23 -0.73 -11.65
C LEU A 168 -6.64 -1.23 -11.28
N HIS A 169 -7.05 -1.11 -10.02
CA HIS A 169 -8.39 -1.49 -9.57
C HIS A 169 -9.48 -0.70 -10.30
N PHE A 170 -9.31 0.62 -10.47
CA PHE A 170 -10.25 1.43 -11.24
C PHE A 170 -10.19 1.11 -12.74
N GLU A 171 -9.00 0.88 -13.31
CA GLU A 171 -8.84 0.48 -14.72
C GLU A 171 -9.57 -0.82 -15.04
N GLN A 172 -9.48 -1.82 -14.17
CA GLN A 172 -10.12 -3.13 -14.35
C GLN A 172 -11.65 -3.07 -14.19
N ARG A 173 -12.18 -2.09 -13.46
CA ARG A 173 -13.59 -2.03 -13.07
C ARG A 173 -14.41 -1.00 -13.83
N LEU A 174 -13.77 -0.03 -14.46
CA LEU A 174 -14.43 1.10 -15.09
C LEU A 174 -13.96 1.33 -16.53
N ASP A 175 -14.93 1.40 -17.43
CA ASP A 175 -14.69 1.81 -18.82
C ASP A 175 -14.43 3.33 -18.94
N THR A 176 -14.89 4.14 -17.99
CA THR A 176 -14.78 5.60 -18.05
C THR A 176 -14.73 6.27 -16.66
N PRO A 177 -13.97 7.38 -16.50
CA PRO A 177 -13.94 8.15 -15.25
C PRO A 177 -15.28 8.71 -14.79
N ALA A 178 -16.26 8.91 -15.70
CA ALA A 178 -17.60 9.34 -15.32
C ALA A 178 -18.34 8.34 -14.41
N ASN A 179 -17.86 7.08 -14.36
CA ASN A 179 -18.47 6.01 -13.59
C ASN A 179 -17.81 5.76 -12.23
N LEU A 180 -16.90 6.64 -11.75
CA LEU A 180 -16.21 6.48 -10.45
C LEU A 180 -17.17 6.20 -9.28
N SER A 181 -18.36 6.79 -9.30
CA SER A 181 -19.39 6.55 -8.28
C SER A 181 -19.79 5.08 -8.12
N ALA A 182 -19.61 4.22 -9.13
CA ALA A 182 -19.90 2.80 -9.03
C ALA A 182 -18.97 2.09 -8.03
N VAL A 183 -17.69 2.47 -8.00
CA VAL A 183 -16.71 1.94 -7.02
C VAL A 183 -16.90 2.63 -5.68
N TYR A 184 -17.01 3.96 -5.63
CA TYR A 184 -17.13 4.66 -4.34
C TYR A 184 -18.41 4.30 -3.56
N ARG A 185 -19.52 3.99 -4.25
CA ARG A 185 -20.76 3.63 -3.56
C ARG A 185 -20.68 2.29 -2.82
N ALA A 186 -19.82 1.40 -3.28
CA ALA A 186 -19.55 0.10 -2.69
C ALA A 186 -18.03 -0.14 -2.79
N PRO A 187 -17.24 0.49 -1.90
CA PRO A 187 -15.79 0.38 -1.98
C PRO A 187 -15.33 -1.04 -1.57
N PRO A 188 -14.17 -1.51 -2.06
CA PRO A 188 -13.49 -2.65 -1.46
C PRO A 188 -13.21 -2.38 0.01
N ARG A 189 -12.98 -3.45 0.78
CA ARG A 189 -12.73 -3.44 2.23
C ARG A 189 -11.34 -3.93 2.60
N THR A 190 -10.63 -4.57 1.67
CA THR A 190 -9.28 -5.10 1.87
C THR A 190 -8.37 -4.66 0.72
N THR A 191 -7.06 -4.63 0.98
CA THR A 191 -6.08 -4.39 -0.09
C THR A 191 -5.98 -5.54 -1.07
N GLU A 192 -6.31 -6.76 -0.66
CA GLU A 192 -6.52 -7.91 -1.53
C GLU A 192 -7.59 -7.64 -2.60
N GLN A 193 -8.78 -7.17 -2.19
CA GLN A 193 -9.82 -6.80 -3.15
C GLN A 193 -9.38 -5.67 -4.09
N VAL A 194 -8.54 -4.75 -3.61
CA VAL A 194 -7.94 -3.71 -4.46
C VAL A 194 -7.00 -4.34 -5.49
N ILE A 195 -6.01 -5.10 -5.02
CA ILE A 195 -4.96 -5.74 -5.82
C ILE A 195 -5.53 -6.65 -6.91
N HIS A 196 -6.53 -7.47 -6.57
CA HIS A 196 -7.12 -8.47 -7.47
C HIS A 196 -8.35 -7.97 -8.24
N GLY A 197 -8.71 -6.68 -8.12
CA GLY A 197 -9.82 -6.09 -8.87
C GLY A 197 -11.21 -6.56 -8.44
N LEU A 198 -11.32 -7.16 -7.25
CA LEU A 198 -12.50 -7.91 -6.84
C LEU A 198 -13.70 -7.02 -6.54
N ALA A 199 -14.89 -7.60 -6.69
CA ALA A 199 -16.12 -6.95 -6.29
C ALA A 199 -16.25 -6.91 -4.77
N PRO A 200 -16.90 -5.88 -4.21
CA PRO A 200 -17.14 -5.77 -2.77
C PRO A 200 -17.82 -7.03 -2.21
N GLY A 201 -17.23 -7.60 -1.16
CA GLY A 201 -17.78 -8.79 -0.49
C GLY A 201 -17.33 -10.14 -1.07
N THR A 202 -16.58 -10.14 -2.17
CA THR A 202 -15.76 -11.30 -2.58
C THR A 202 -14.54 -11.36 -1.68
N GLU A 203 -14.10 -12.54 -1.24
CA GLU A 203 -12.99 -12.69 -0.28
C GLU A 203 -13.20 -11.77 0.94
N PRO A 204 -14.26 -12.03 1.74
CA PRO A 204 -14.48 -11.28 2.96
C PRO A 204 -13.37 -11.61 3.96
N VAL A 205 -12.92 -10.60 4.71
CA VAL A 205 -11.94 -10.77 5.79
C VAL A 205 -12.28 -11.99 6.65
N ALA A 206 -11.36 -12.94 6.71
CA ALA A 206 -11.53 -14.15 7.49
C ALA A 206 -11.67 -13.84 8.99
N ASN A 207 -12.37 -14.71 9.72
CA ASN A 207 -12.51 -14.54 11.16
C ASN A 207 -11.16 -14.74 11.85
N LEU A 208 -10.68 -13.75 12.59
CA LEU A 208 -9.44 -13.86 13.35
C LEU A 208 -9.60 -13.13 14.68
N SER A 209 -9.29 -13.84 15.76
CA SER A 209 -9.18 -13.32 17.12
C SER A 209 -7.80 -13.64 17.68
N VAL A 210 -7.06 -12.60 18.06
CA VAL A 210 -5.72 -12.77 18.63
C VAL A 210 -5.68 -12.31 20.08
N SER A 211 -5.27 -13.22 20.97
CA SER A 211 -5.00 -12.93 22.37
C SER A 211 -3.51 -13.01 22.68
N VAL A 212 -3.05 -12.24 23.66
CA VAL A 212 -1.63 -12.15 24.03
C VAL A 212 -1.43 -12.64 25.46
N ARG A 213 -0.43 -13.50 25.66
CA ARG A 213 0.12 -13.88 26.96
C ARG A 213 1.55 -13.38 27.08
N GLN A 214 1.87 -12.70 28.16
CA GLN A 214 3.23 -12.20 28.41
C GLN A 214 3.89 -13.06 29.50
N ARG A 215 5.09 -13.59 29.22
CA ARG A 215 5.90 -14.34 30.19
C ARG A 215 7.09 -13.53 30.72
N GLY A 216 7.49 -12.45 30.05
CA GLY A 216 8.67 -11.67 30.42
C GLY A 216 8.44 -10.16 30.41
N ARG A 217 9.41 -9.45 29.83
CA ARG A 217 9.56 -7.99 29.93
C ARG A 217 9.11 -7.22 28.69
N TRP A 218 8.66 -7.94 27.67
CA TRP A 218 8.06 -7.32 26.48
C TRP A 218 6.70 -6.74 26.86
N ILE A 219 6.55 -5.44 26.65
CA ILE A 219 5.37 -4.67 27.00
C ILE A 219 4.71 -4.16 25.72
N GLY A 220 3.39 -4.03 25.79
CA GLY A 220 2.57 -3.54 24.69
C GLY A 220 2.00 -4.66 23.85
N ASP A 221 1.07 -4.27 23.00
CA ASP A 221 0.48 -5.05 21.93
C ASP A 221 -0.19 -4.05 20.97
N ALA A 222 0.54 -3.03 20.52
CA ALA A 222 -0.03 -2.10 19.54
C ALA A 222 -0.46 -2.92 18.32
N ARG A 223 -1.76 -2.86 17.98
CA ARG A 223 -2.39 -3.75 17.00
C ARG A 223 -2.63 -2.97 15.72
N GLU A 224 -2.16 -3.51 14.61
CA GLU A 224 -2.54 -3.03 13.28
C GLU A 224 -3.07 -4.17 12.40
N ARG A 225 -3.98 -3.80 11.51
CA ARG A 225 -4.49 -4.62 10.43
C ARG A 225 -3.76 -4.20 9.17
N ALA A 226 -2.84 -5.04 8.72
CA ALA A 226 -1.81 -4.69 7.76
C ALA A 226 -2.26 -4.91 6.31
N GLY A 227 -2.85 -6.08 6.02
CA GLY A 227 -3.46 -6.39 4.73
C GLY A 227 -2.47 -7.00 3.74
N GLU A 228 -2.99 -7.56 2.65
CA GLU A 228 -2.16 -8.21 1.62
C GLU A 228 -1.09 -7.27 1.07
N LEU A 229 -1.39 -5.98 0.86
CA LEU A 229 -0.39 -5.05 0.32
C LEU A 229 0.83 -4.91 1.24
N ARG A 230 0.61 -4.91 2.56
CA ARG A 230 1.68 -4.85 3.55
C ARG A 230 2.45 -6.17 3.59
N LEU A 231 1.76 -7.30 3.48
CA LEU A 231 2.38 -8.63 3.34
C LEU A 231 3.29 -8.70 2.12
N ARG A 232 2.80 -8.31 0.94
CA ARG A 232 3.61 -8.24 -0.30
C ARG A 232 4.83 -7.36 -0.09
N SER A 233 4.64 -6.16 0.48
CA SER A 233 5.74 -5.23 0.74
C SER A 233 6.80 -5.81 1.67
N TRP A 234 6.43 -6.63 2.66
CA TRP A 234 7.37 -7.28 3.56
C TRP A 234 8.12 -8.42 2.86
N LEU A 235 7.40 -9.27 2.12
CA LEU A 235 8.02 -10.36 1.35
C LEU A 235 9.02 -9.85 0.30
N TYR A 236 8.74 -8.71 -0.36
CA TYR A 236 9.66 -8.06 -1.29
C TYR A 236 10.98 -7.58 -0.68
N THR A 237 11.11 -7.52 0.66
CA THR A 237 12.36 -7.10 1.32
C THR A 237 13.52 -8.09 1.13
N GLY A 238 13.23 -9.28 0.61
CA GLY A 238 14.23 -10.31 0.31
C GLY A 238 13.84 -11.34 -0.75
N LEU A 239 12.58 -11.40 -1.18
CA LEU A 239 12.11 -12.40 -2.15
C LEU A 239 11.86 -11.81 -3.54
N GLN A 240 11.89 -12.68 -4.55
CA GLN A 240 11.57 -12.34 -5.94
C GLN A 240 10.06 -12.22 -6.15
N ALA A 241 9.66 -11.44 -7.17
CA ALA A 241 8.26 -11.09 -7.42
C ALA A 241 7.34 -12.31 -7.50
N ASP A 242 7.65 -13.29 -8.33
CA ASP A 242 6.85 -14.53 -8.49
C ASP A 242 6.57 -15.23 -7.15
N ARG A 243 7.59 -15.31 -6.29
CA ARG A 243 7.47 -15.90 -4.95
C ARG A 243 6.59 -15.06 -4.04
N VAL A 244 6.71 -13.74 -4.09
CA VAL A 244 5.89 -12.79 -3.31
C VAL A 244 4.42 -12.88 -3.71
N GLU A 245 4.13 -12.84 -5.00
CA GLU A 245 2.77 -12.85 -5.52
C GLU A 245 2.05 -14.15 -5.13
N THR A 246 2.73 -15.29 -5.32
CA THR A 246 2.21 -16.61 -4.96
C THR A 246 1.87 -16.65 -3.46
N ALA A 247 2.83 -16.32 -2.59
CA ALA A 247 2.67 -16.44 -1.14
C ALA A 247 1.69 -15.43 -0.52
N ALA A 248 1.39 -14.31 -1.19
CA ALA A 248 0.50 -13.29 -0.66
C ALA A 248 -0.94 -13.41 -1.17
N THR A 249 -1.18 -14.07 -2.31
CA THR A 249 -2.51 -14.10 -2.95
C THR A 249 -3.59 -14.74 -2.08
N GLY A 250 -3.26 -15.71 -1.23
CA GLY A 250 -4.21 -16.34 -0.31
C GLY A 250 -4.30 -15.66 1.06
N TRP A 251 -4.02 -14.36 1.18
CA TRP A 251 -4.19 -13.62 2.42
C TRP A 251 -5.68 -13.47 2.78
N GLY A 252 -6.15 -13.96 3.92
CA GLY A 252 -7.56 -13.82 4.32
C GLY A 252 -7.81 -12.82 5.45
N ALA A 253 -6.91 -12.74 6.43
CA ALA A 253 -6.93 -11.76 7.52
C ALA A 253 -5.57 -11.67 8.20
N ASP A 254 -5.33 -10.58 8.93
CA ASP A 254 -4.16 -10.48 9.78
C ASP A 254 -4.35 -9.58 11.01
N GLU A 255 -3.39 -9.73 11.92
CA GLU A 255 -3.17 -8.84 13.04
C GLU A 255 -1.68 -8.78 13.35
N LEU A 256 -1.07 -7.62 13.16
CA LEU A 256 0.32 -7.34 13.52
C LEU A 256 0.35 -6.71 14.91
N LEU A 257 1.14 -7.31 15.80
CA LEU A 257 1.31 -6.91 17.19
C LEU A 257 2.73 -6.40 17.40
N THR A 258 2.87 -5.15 17.86
CA THR A 258 4.17 -4.57 18.19
C THR A 258 4.42 -4.58 19.71
N PHE A 259 5.61 -5.03 20.08
CA PHE A 259 6.11 -5.14 21.45
C PHE A 259 7.39 -4.34 21.63
N GLN A 260 7.57 -3.78 22.83
CA GLN A 260 8.76 -3.01 23.19
C GLN A 260 9.44 -3.55 24.46
N ARG A 261 10.78 -3.45 24.48
CA ARG A 261 11.62 -3.75 25.64
C ARG A 261 12.80 -2.78 25.67
N GLY A 262 12.67 -1.70 26.46
CA GLY A 262 13.64 -0.60 26.41
C GLY A 262 13.58 0.07 25.03
N ASP A 263 14.73 0.16 24.36
CA ASP A 263 14.82 0.72 23.00
C ASP A 263 14.62 -0.35 21.90
N GLU A 264 14.40 -1.61 22.28
CA GLU A 264 14.17 -2.70 21.32
C GLU A 264 12.69 -2.81 20.94
N THR A 265 12.44 -3.00 19.66
CA THR A 265 11.11 -3.32 19.12
C THR A 265 11.13 -4.71 18.50
N SER A 266 10.06 -5.47 18.70
CA SER A 266 9.84 -6.77 18.06
C SER A 266 8.35 -6.94 17.78
N VAL A 267 8.00 -7.82 16.85
CA VAL A 267 6.63 -7.97 16.36
C VAL A 267 6.22 -9.42 16.29
N ALA A 268 4.94 -9.68 16.54
CA ALA A 268 4.29 -10.94 16.17
C ALA A 268 3.20 -10.63 15.13
N TRP A 269 3.28 -11.22 13.95
CA TRP A 269 2.29 -11.06 12.89
C TRP A 269 1.51 -12.36 12.73
N VAL A 270 0.23 -12.32 13.11
CA VAL A 270 -0.69 -13.43 12.90
C VAL A 270 -1.35 -13.25 11.55
N LEU A 271 -1.18 -14.22 10.66
CA LEU A 271 -1.66 -14.23 9.28
C LEU A 271 -2.55 -15.44 9.09
N ARG A 272 -3.83 -15.21 8.80
CA ARG A 272 -4.78 -16.25 8.40
C ARG A 272 -4.87 -16.25 6.88
N ALA A 273 -4.58 -17.39 6.27
CA ALA A 273 -4.73 -17.60 4.86
C ALA A 273 -6.14 -18.11 4.51
N ASP A 274 -6.47 -18.09 3.22
CA ASP A 274 -7.76 -18.56 2.69
C ASP A 274 -7.88 -20.08 2.61
N SER A 275 -6.76 -20.78 2.56
CA SER A 275 -6.71 -22.24 2.56
C SER A 275 -5.44 -22.78 3.23
N GLU A 276 -5.44 -24.09 3.50
CA GLU A 276 -4.26 -24.81 4.01
C GLU A 276 -3.06 -24.66 3.07
N SER A 277 -3.27 -24.78 1.74
CA SER A 277 -2.21 -24.62 0.76
C SER A 277 -1.62 -23.22 0.73
N ASP A 278 -2.47 -22.19 0.86
CA ASP A 278 -1.99 -20.80 0.90
C ASP A 278 -1.16 -20.54 2.15
N ALA A 279 -1.57 -21.11 3.28
CA ALA A 279 -0.83 -21.00 4.52
C ALA A 279 0.52 -21.72 4.47
N ASP A 280 0.61 -22.86 3.77
CA ASP A 280 1.86 -23.56 3.52
C ASP A 280 2.81 -22.77 2.60
N GLU A 281 2.27 -22.15 1.55
CA GLU A 281 3.04 -21.27 0.65
C GLU A 281 3.58 -20.05 1.40
N LEU A 282 2.74 -19.42 2.22
CA LEU A 282 3.11 -18.29 3.08
C LEU A 282 4.17 -18.67 4.10
N ALA A 283 4.01 -19.79 4.82
CA ALA A 283 4.97 -20.22 5.83
C ALA A 283 6.35 -20.52 5.20
N ALA A 284 6.36 -21.18 4.04
CA ALA A 284 7.59 -21.43 3.31
C ALA A 284 8.26 -20.12 2.85
N ALA A 285 7.49 -19.16 2.32
CA ALA A 285 8.03 -17.88 1.90
C ALA A 285 8.57 -17.06 3.08
N ALA A 286 7.87 -17.06 4.21
CA ALA A 286 8.34 -16.39 5.43
C ALA A 286 9.65 -17.00 5.96
N ALA A 287 9.83 -18.32 5.88
CA ALA A 287 11.08 -18.98 6.25
C ALA A 287 12.23 -18.65 5.28
N ASP A 288 11.97 -18.65 3.97
CA ASP A 288 12.94 -18.23 2.94
C ASP A 288 13.36 -16.76 3.15
N LEU A 289 12.39 -15.91 3.46
CA LEU A 289 12.63 -14.50 3.78
C LEU A 289 13.46 -14.37 5.05
N GLY A 290 13.12 -15.09 6.11
CA GLY A 290 13.88 -15.10 7.37
C GLY A 290 15.35 -15.40 7.15
N THR A 291 15.66 -16.46 6.39
CA THR A 291 17.04 -16.80 5.99
C THR A 291 17.74 -15.62 5.29
N THR A 292 17.02 -14.94 4.40
CA THR A 292 17.57 -13.78 3.68
C THR A 292 17.82 -12.60 4.62
N LEU A 293 16.87 -12.27 5.50
CA LEU A 293 16.96 -11.16 6.45
C LEU A 293 18.07 -11.37 7.49
N GLU A 294 18.21 -12.59 7.99
CA GLU A 294 19.24 -12.97 8.96
C GLU A 294 20.64 -12.97 8.32
N SER A 295 20.77 -13.43 7.07
CA SER A 295 22.06 -13.44 6.36
C SER A 295 22.67 -12.04 6.16
N ARG A 296 21.84 -10.99 6.27
CA ARG A 296 22.24 -9.59 6.17
C ARG A 296 22.12 -8.83 7.49
N ASP A 297 22.03 -9.54 8.61
CA ASP A 297 21.94 -8.99 9.97
C ASP A 297 20.80 -7.95 10.16
N ALA A 298 19.65 -8.16 9.51
CA ALA A 298 18.54 -7.20 9.54
C ALA A 298 17.60 -7.41 10.73
N THR A 299 17.16 -8.64 10.92
CA THR A 299 16.22 -9.06 11.96
C THR A 299 16.24 -10.58 12.04
N SER A 300 15.91 -11.15 13.20
CA SER A 300 15.65 -12.58 13.33
C SER A 300 14.19 -12.87 13.01
N VAL A 301 13.92 -13.98 12.33
CA VAL A 301 12.55 -14.36 11.95
C VAL A 301 12.28 -15.82 12.28
N GLU A 302 11.24 -16.05 13.06
CA GLU A 302 10.74 -17.39 13.36
C GLU A 302 9.28 -17.50 12.97
N THR A 303 8.83 -18.72 12.61
CA THR A 303 7.45 -18.97 12.23
C THR A 303 6.84 -20.11 13.06
N ALA A 304 5.53 -20.03 13.29
CA ALA A 304 4.75 -21.07 13.93
C ALA A 304 3.45 -21.30 13.16
N ARG A 305 3.09 -22.56 12.93
CA ARG A 305 1.78 -22.94 12.39
C ARG A 305 0.78 -23.12 13.52
N VAL A 306 -0.41 -22.54 13.35
CA VAL A 306 -1.53 -22.67 14.30
C VAL A 306 -2.76 -23.09 13.51
N GLY A 307 -3.12 -24.38 13.61
CA GLY A 307 -4.14 -24.94 12.72
C GLY A 307 -3.63 -25.09 11.28
N ASP A 308 -4.56 -25.24 10.35
CA ASP A 308 -4.30 -25.55 8.94
C ASP A 308 -4.15 -24.26 8.12
N GLU A 309 -4.78 -23.16 8.50
CA GLU A 309 -4.86 -21.91 7.71
C GLU A 309 -4.05 -20.76 8.31
N THR A 310 -3.52 -20.88 9.53
CA THR A 310 -2.88 -19.74 10.21
C THR A 310 -1.38 -19.91 10.46
N VAL A 311 -0.63 -18.85 10.13
CA VAL A 311 0.81 -18.71 10.33
C VAL A 311 1.05 -17.54 11.27
N VAL A 312 1.93 -17.72 12.25
CA VAL A 312 2.43 -16.62 13.10
C VAL A 312 3.90 -16.40 12.79
N VAL A 313 4.26 -15.18 12.45
CA VAL A 313 5.64 -14.74 12.25
C VAL A 313 6.08 -13.96 13.48
N PHE A 314 7.23 -14.30 14.06
CA PHE A 314 7.89 -13.51 15.09
C PHE A 314 9.14 -12.87 14.49
N ALA A 315 9.24 -11.54 14.53
CA ALA A 315 10.38 -10.81 13.99
C ALA A 315 10.92 -9.76 14.97
N GLY A 316 12.23 -9.53 14.95
CA GLY A 316 12.91 -8.54 15.78
C GLY A 316 14.19 -9.10 16.40
N THR A 317 14.34 -8.95 17.71
CA THR A 317 15.52 -9.51 18.40
C THR A 317 15.48 -11.03 18.37
N GLU A 318 16.65 -11.67 18.27
CA GLU A 318 16.79 -13.14 18.32
C GLU A 318 16.08 -13.74 19.54
N SER A 319 16.21 -13.09 20.71
CA SER A 319 15.56 -13.51 21.95
C SER A 319 14.03 -13.46 21.91
N PHE A 320 13.46 -12.55 21.12
CA PHE A 320 12.02 -12.45 20.93
C PHE A 320 11.54 -13.48 19.91
N ALA A 321 12.20 -13.56 18.75
CA ALA A 321 11.82 -14.48 17.67
C ALA A 321 11.88 -15.95 18.14
N ALA A 322 13.01 -16.38 18.70
CA ALA A 322 13.20 -17.75 19.18
C ALA A 322 12.38 -18.10 20.44
N GLY A 323 11.96 -17.09 21.20
CA GLY A 323 11.19 -17.25 22.43
C GLY A 323 9.67 -17.13 22.25
N GLY A 324 9.21 -16.72 21.06
CA GLY A 324 7.81 -16.57 20.73
C GLY A 324 7.12 -17.92 20.56
N GLU A 325 5.91 -18.06 21.10
CA GLU A 325 5.07 -19.25 20.92
C GLU A 325 3.68 -18.84 20.44
N ALA A 326 3.07 -19.67 19.59
CA ALA A 326 1.68 -19.49 19.19
C ALA A 326 0.90 -20.81 19.32
N THR A 327 -0.34 -20.73 19.80
CA THR A 327 -1.23 -21.88 19.99
C THR A 327 -2.68 -21.48 19.69
N GLY A 328 -3.54 -22.44 19.38
CA GLY A 328 -4.96 -22.17 19.11
C GLY A 328 -5.49 -22.95 17.91
N SER A 329 -6.41 -22.32 17.19
CA SER A 329 -6.99 -22.76 15.92
C SER A 329 -6.85 -21.65 14.87
N ASP A 330 -7.30 -21.90 13.64
CA ASP A 330 -7.18 -20.93 12.53
C ASP A 330 -7.77 -19.55 12.86
N GLY A 331 -8.90 -19.53 13.57
CA GLY A 331 -9.62 -18.29 13.90
C GLY A 331 -9.35 -17.73 15.29
N ASP A 332 -8.75 -18.50 16.19
CA ASP A 332 -8.56 -18.12 17.60
C ASP A 332 -7.13 -18.43 18.02
N VAL A 333 -6.26 -17.42 17.98
CA VAL A 333 -4.82 -17.55 18.23
C VAL A 333 -4.45 -16.93 19.57
N THR A 334 -3.63 -17.63 20.33
CA THR A 334 -2.93 -17.10 21.51
C THR A 334 -1.45 -16.98 21.21
N VAL A 335 -0.96 -15.75 21.09
CA VAL A 335 0.47 -15.43 21.00
C VAL A 335 1.03 -15.32 22.41
N THR A 336 2.11 -16.04 22.69
CA THR A 336 2.85 -15.92 23.94
C THR A 336 4.22 -15.30 23.69
N VAL A 337 4.46 -14.13 24.27
CA VAL A 337 5.72 -13.40 24.14
C VAL A 337 6.65 -13.66 25.35
N PRO A 338 7.98 -13.74 25.12
CA PRO A 338 8.94 -14.22 26.11
C PRO A 338 9.21 -13.27 27.28
#